data_AF-A0A078J088-F1
#
_entry.id   AF-A0A078J088-F1
#
_cell.length_a   1.000
_cell.length_b   1.000
_cell.length_c   1.000
_cell.angle_alpha   90.00
_cell.angle_beta   90.00
_cell.angle_gamma   90.00
#
_symmetry.space_group_name_H-M   'P 1'
#
loop_
_entity.id
_entity.type
_entity.pdbx_description
1 polymer ?
#
loop_
_entity_poly.entity_id
_entity_poly.type
_entity_poly.pdbx_seq_one_letter_code
_entity_poly.pdbx_strand_id
1 'polypeptide(L)' 'MLISDAMETGTVQINSTPARGPDHFPFQGLKDSGIGSQGVTNSINLMTKVKTTVINLPTPSYSMGDGFISRL' A
#
# COMPACT_ATOMS: atom_id res chain seq x y z
N MET A 1 -12.45 4.87 -20.99
CA MET A 1 -13.83 5.33 -21.20
C MET A 1 -13.81 6.85 -21.15
N LEU A 2 -14.02 7.56 -22.27
CA LEU A 2 -13.65 8.99 -22.40
C LEU A 2 -14.16 9.91 -21.28
N ILE A 3 -15.43 9.76 -20.88
CA ILE A 3 -16.04 10.64 -19.87
C ILE A 3 -15.63 10.22 -18.45
N SER A 4 -15.61 8.91 -18.13
CA SER A 4 -15.24 8.45 -16.79
C SER A 4 -13.78 8.77 -16.45
N ASP A 5 -12.89 8.68 -17.45
CA ASP A 5 -11.46 8.93 -17.25
C ASP A 5 -11.18 10.42 -16.99
N ALA A 6 -12.10 11.31 -17.41
CA ALA A 6 -12.03 12.74 -17.16
C ALA A 6 -12.65 13.17 -15.81
N MET A 7 -13.33 12.26 -15.09
CA MET A 7 -13.97 12.59 -13.81
C MET A 7 -13.00 12.45 -12.63
N GLU A 8 -12.83 13.52 -11.86
CA GLU A 8 -12.01 13.53 -10.65
C GLU A 8 -12.81 13.03 -9.43
N THR A 9 -13.14 11.73 -9.42
CA THR A 9 -13.89 11.06 -8.35
C THR A 9 -13.25 9.73 -7.97
N GLY A 10 -13.53 9.21 -6.76
CA GLY A 10 -12.98 7.94 -6.30
C GLY A 10 -13.62 6.70 -6.95
N THR A 11 -14.88 6.79 -7.35
CA THR A 11 -15.61 5.70 -8.02
C THR A 11 -16.58 6.27 -9.05
N VAL A 12 -16.55 5.73 -10.28
CA VAL A 12 -17.56 6.00 -11.32
C VAL A 12 -18.38 4.73 -11.52
N GLN A 13 -19.68 4.81 -11.29
CA GLN A 13 -20.61 3.70 -11.50
C GLN A 13 -21.40 3.93 -12.79
N ILE A 14 -21.28 3.01 -13.74
CA ILE A 14 -21.95 3.09 -15.05
C ILE A 14 -23.25 2.29 -14.99
N ASN A 15 -24.33 2.86 -15.53
CA ASN A 15 -25.67 2.24 -15.62
C ASN A 15 -26.31 1.87 -14.26
N SER A 16 -25.91 2.53 -13.17
CA SER A 16 -26.50 2.31 -11.85
C SER A 16 -26.26 3.52 -10.93
N THR A 17 -26.96 3.60 -9.81
CA THR A 17 -26.87 4.70 -8.84
C THR A 17 -25.59 4.61 -8.01
N PRO A 18 -24.97 5.74 -7.61
CA PRO A 18 -23.80 5.72 -6.74
C PRO A 18 -24.05 4.92 -5.46
N ALA A 19 -23.17 3.96 -5.17
CA ALA A 19 -23.23 3.15 -3.96
C ALA A 19 -21.82 3.02 -3.34
N ARG A 20 -21.79 2.81 -2.01
CA ARG A 20 -20.55 2.46 -1.30
C ARG A 20 -20.06 1.04 -1.63
N GLY A 21 -20.99 0.14 -1.98
CA GLY A 21 -20.71 -1.29 -2.04
C GLY A 21 -20.30 -1.80 -3.43
N PRO A 22 -19.90 -3.08 -3.54
CA PRO A 22 -19.58 -4.03 -2.46
C PRO A 22 -18.29 -3.69 -1.69
N ASP A 23 -18.26 -3.96 -0.37
CA ASP A 23 -17.16 -3.56 0.55
C ASP A 23 -15.78 -4.17 0.23
N HIS A 24 -15.70 -5.12 -0.72
CA HIS A 24 -14.42 -5.64 -1.22
C HIS A 24 -13.77 -4.71 -2.25
N PHE A 25 -14.51 -3.77 -2.84
CA PHE A 25 -13.92 -2.76 -3.73
C PHE A 25 -13.29 -1.63 -2.93
N PRO A 26 -12.22 -1.01 -3.48
CA PRO A 26 -11.69 0.23 -2.92
C PRO A 26 -12.76 1.32 -2.88
N PHE A 27 -12.97 1.88 -1.70
CA PHE A 27 -13.82 3.04 -1.47
C PHE A 27 -12.93 4.24 -1.18
N GLN A 28 -12.97 5.24 -2.05
CA GLN A 28 -12.04 6.37 -2.04
C GLN A 28 -12.78 7.70 -2.19
N GLY A 29 -12.32 8.71 -1.46
CA GLY A 29 -12.71 10.10 -1.69
C GLY A 29 -11.57 10.86 -2.40
N LEU A 30 -11.92 11.79 -3.29
CA LEU A 30 -10.99 12.79 -3.84
C LEU A 30 -11.39 14.19 -3.37
N LYS A 31 -10.42 15.09 -3.30
CA LYS A 31 -10.57 16.50 -2.86
C LYS A 31 -11.10 16.57 -1.42
N ASP A 32 -12.09 17.42 -1.16
CA ASP A 32 -12.72 17.57 0.15
C ASP A 32 -13.60 16.37 0.55
N SER A 33 -13.72 15.35 -0.32
CA SER A 33 -14.51 14.14 -0.05
C SER A 33 -13.79 13.13 0.85
N GLY A 34 -12.48 13.33 1.12
CA GLY A 34 -11.71 12.51 2.04
C GLY A 34 -10.28 12.20 1.60
N ILE A 35 -9.51 11.57 2.49
CA ILE A 35 -8.14 11.12 2.26
C ILE A 35 -8.00 9.63 2.55
N GLY A 36 -7.20 8.94 1.74
CA GLY A 36 -6.95 7.52 1.87
C GLY A 36 -8.04 6.65 1.22
N SER A 37 -7.93 5.34 1.43
CA SER A 37 -8.83 4.36 0.84
C SER A 37 -9.32 3.37 1.88
N GLN A 38 -10.61 3.08 1.82
CA GLN A 38 -11.29 2.04 2.61
C GLN A 38 -11.68 0.87 1.70
N GLY A 39 -12.21 -0.20 2.30
CA GLY A 39 -12.47 -1.49 1.64
C GLY A 39 -11.53 -2.54 2.20
N VAL A 40 -11.89 -3.82 2.16
CA VAL A 40 -11.25 -4.87 3.00
C VAL A 40 -9.70 -4.81 3.01
N THR A 41 -9.04 -4.90 1.86
CA THR A 41 -7.57 -4.86 1.77
C THR A 41 -6.98 -3.51 2.14
N ASN A 42 -7.61 -2.43 1.66
CA ASN A 42 -7.09 -1.08 1.83
C ASN A 42 -7.20 -0.62 3.29
N SER A 43 -8.27 -1.01 3.98
CA SER A 43 -8.46 -0.81 5.41
C SER A 43 -7.42 -1.59 6.23
N ILE A 44 -7.08 -2.84 5.87
CA ILE A 44 -6.01 -3.59 6.54
C ILE A 44 -4.68 -2.85 6.42
N ASN A 45 -4.32 -2.39 5.22
CA ASN A 45 -3.08 -1.66 5.01
C ASN A 45 -3.05 -0.31 5.73
N LEU A 46 -4.19 0.39 5.82
CA LEU A 46 -4.28 1.66 6.56
C LEU A 46 -4.14 1.47 8.08
N MET A 47 -4.65 0.35 8.60
CA MET A 47 -4.68 0.06 10.03
C MET A 47 -3.48 -0.76 10.51
N THR A 48 -2.62 -1.24 9.60
CA THR A 48 -1.40 -1.99 9.93
C THR A 48 -0.16 -1.17 9.65
N LYS A 49 0.90 -1.40 10.45
CA LYS A 49 2.22 -0.80 10.24
C LYS A 49 3.22 -1.93 10.09
N VAL A 50 4.17 -1.77 9.17
CA VAL A 50 5.28 -2.71 9.01
C VAL A 50 6.16 -2.63 10.26
N LYS A 51 6.23 -3.74 11.00
CA LYS A 51 7.15 -3.90 12.12
C LYS A 51 8.35 -4.73 11.66
N THR A 52 9.50 -4.09 11.55
CA THR A 52 10.76 -4.77 11.29
C THR A 52 11.36 -5.27 12.61
N THR A 53 11.84 -6.51 12.63
CA THR A 53 12.59 -7.08 13.75
C THR A 53 13.92 -7.59 13.23
N VAL A 54 15.01 -7.07 13.78
CA VAL A 54 16.37 -7.50 13.44
C VAL A 54 16.85 -8.43 14.55
N ILE A 55 17.25 -9.64 14.17
CA ILE A 55 17.80 -10.63 15.08
C ILE A 55 19.28 -10.78 14.76
N ASN A 56 20.13 -10.38 15.70
CA ASN A 56 21.57 -10.59 15.60
C ASN A 56 21.89 -12.03 15.98
N LEU A 57 22.46 -12.79 15.05
CA LEU A 57 22.91 -14.15 15.28
C LEU A 57 24.35 -14.15 15.83
N PRO A 58 24.77 -15.17 16.61
CA PRO A 58 26.13 -15.27 17.14
C PRO A 58 27.23 -15.30 16.06
N THR A 59 26.87 -15.76 14.86
CA THR A 59 27.74 -15.79 13.69
C THR A 59 27.12 -14.98 12.56
N PRO A 60 27.91 -14.15 11.84
CA PRO A 60 27.40 -13.46 10.66
C PRO A 60 27.04 -14.48 9.58
N SER A 61 25.85 -14.33 8.99
CA SER A 61 25.38 -15.18 7.89
C SER A 61 25.87 -14.72 6.51
N TYR A 62 26.52 -13.55 6.44
CA TYR A 62 27.18 -13.08 5.22
C TYR A 62 28.62 -13.58 5.19
N SER A 63 29.08 -14.01 4.01
CA SER A 63 30.50 -14.26 3.77
C SER A 63 31.24 -12.93 3.85
N MET A 64 31.97 -12.70 4.95
CA MET A 64 33.04 -11.71 4.96
C MET A 64 33.99 -12.10 3.83
N GLY A 65 34.13 -11.27 2.81
CA GLY A 65 35.15 -11.47 1.79
C GLY A 65 36.51 -11.40 2.45
N ASP A 66 37.13 -12.55 2.71
CA ASP A 66 38.50 -12.62 3.21
C ASP A 66 39.44 -11.97 2.19
N GLY A 67 40.14 -10.90 2.58
CA GLY A 67 41.41 -10.56 1.91
C GLY A 67 41.78 -9.10 1.60
N PHE A 68 41.24 -8.06 2.26
CA PHE A 68 41.70 -6.68 1.96
C PHE A 68 42.25 -5.84 3.12
N ILE A 69 42.04 -6.22 4.39
CA ILE A 69 42.38 -5.34 5.53
C ILE A 69 43.65 -5.76 6.30
N SER A 70 44.41 -6.77 5.86
CA SER A 70 45.64 -7.21 6.56
C SER A 70 46.95 -6.72 5.92
N ARG A 71 46.95 -5.65 5.11
CA ARG A 71 48.14 -5.22 4.34
C ARG A 71 48.48 -3.72 4.40
N LEU A 72 48.06 -3.01 5.45
CA LEU A 72 48.55 -1.67 5.79
C LEU A 72 49.19 -1.68 7.18
#